data_AF-A0A354R9I6-F1
#
_entry.id   AF-A0A354R9I6-F1
#
_cell.length_a   1.000
_cell.length_b   1.000
_cell.length_c   1.000
_cell.angle_alpha   90.00
_cell.angle_beta   90.00
_cell.angle_gamma   90.00
#
_symmetry.space_group_name_H-M   'P 1'
#
loop_
_entity.id
_entity.type
_entity.pdbx_description
1 polymer ?
#
loop_
_entity_poly.entity_id
_entity_poly.type
_entity_poly.pdbx_seq_one_letter_code
_entity_poly.pdbx_strand_id
1 'polypeptide(L)'
;MTFDMESMLAEINAAFIPQPVAVTDEMVVDLARKMARQGYEFTEETLGLVRAYLSGKGLMLKGDVGVGKSFFFYTLGIPALSMAVAQGKTLAQITKALDDHQDDEILVDDIGTEGGDYKDYGTSVKLLDYILEKRADSPLPTHFTLNLTPEELLARYGERTVDRLTGFAEYHEVHGKSRRDPMNARRKEAWFADFFAGNLWYACAQCCSFYDCDERKCVKRKEHEPRTNGNGEPICPYF
;
A
#
# COMPACT_ATOMS: atom_id res chain seq x y z
N MET A 1 -16.76 -5.59 50.10
CA MET A 1 -15.95 -5.92 48.91
C MET A 1 -15.77 -4.63 48.14
N THR A 2 -14.61 -4.00 48.30
CA THR A 2 -14.22 -2.84 47.47
C THR A 2 -13.92 -3.37 46.07
N PHE A 3 -14.72 -2.95 45.10
CA PHE A 3 -14.50 -3.27 43.69
C PHE A 3 -13.25 -2.52 43.24
N ASP A 4 -12.21 -3.26 42.85
CA ASP A 4 -10.97 -2.70 42.34
C ASP A 4 -11.17 -2.25 40.90
N MET A 5 -11.41 -0.94 40.75
CA MET A 5 -11.62 -0.29 39.46
C MET A 5 -10.38 -0.39 38.56
N GLU A 6 -9.17 -0.48 39.13
CA GLU A 6 -7.93 -0.59 38.36
C GLU A 6 -7.79 -1.96 37.69
N SER A 7 -8.09 -3.05 38.39
CA SER A 7 -8.14 -4.40 37.78
C SER A 7 -9.18 -4.49 36.67
N MET A 8 -10.37 -3.89 36.87
CA MET A 8 -11.44 -3.94 35.88
C MET A 8 -11.09 -3.12 34.62
N LEU A 9 -10.48 -1.95 34.80
CA LEU A 9 -9.95 -1.15 33.69
C LEU A 9 -8.81 -1.86 32.97
N ALA A 10 -7.92 -2.56 33.69
CA ALA A 10 -6.86 -3.36 33.09
C ALA A 10 -7.41 -4.53 32.27
N GLU A 11 -8.43 -5.24 32.75
CA GLU A 11 -9.10 -6.32 32.01
C GLU A 11 -9.83 -5.81 30.76
N ILE A 12 -10.56 -4.68 30.88
CA ILE A 12 -11.24 -4.04 29.74
C ILE A 12 -10.22 -3.59 28.69
N ASN A 13 -9.13 -2.95 29.11
CA ASN A 13 -8.06 -2.53 28.20
C ASN A 13 -7.34 -3.72 27.56
N ALA A 14 -7.10 -4.81 28.30
CA ALA A 14 -6.47 -6.02 27.78
C ALA A 14 -7.37 -6.78 26.77
N ALA A 15 -8.69 -6.69 26.93
CA ALA A 15 -9.67 -7.25 25.99
C ALA A 15 -9.82 -6.43 24.70
N PHE A 16 -9.51 -5.13 24.75
CA PHE A 16 -9.59 -4.22 23.60
C PHE A 16 -8.30 -4.11 22.79
N ILE A 17 -7.15 -4.51 23.36
CA ILE A 17 -5.89 -4.57 22.63
C ILE A 17 -5.92 -5.85 21.77
N PRO A 18 -5.88 -5.74 20.43
CA PRO A 18 -5.70 -6.92 19.59
C PRO A 18 -4.45 -7.65 20.07
N GLN A 19 -4.59 -8.92 20.45
CA GLN A 19 -3.45 -9.72 20.86
C GLN A 19 -2.45 -9.72 19.69
N PRO A 20 -1.19 -9.29 19.90
CA PRO A 20 -0.23 -9.17 18.81
C PRO A 20 -0.09 -10.54 18.15
N VAL A 21 -0.34 -10.61 16.85
CA VAL A 21 -0.15 -11.84 16.08
C VAL A 21 1.32 -12.22 16.19
N ALA A 22 1.62 -13.41 16.71
CA ALA A 22 2.99 -13.90 16.81
C ALA A 22 3.55 -14.13 15.39
N VAL A 23 4.26 -13.13 14.86
CA VAL A 23 4.84 -13.18 13.52
C VAL A 23 6.00 -14.17 13.50
N THR A 24 5.83 -15.28 12.77
CA THR A 24 6.87 -16.31 12.61
C THR A 24 7.79 -15.99 11.42
N ASP A 25 9.00 -16.54 11.44
CA ASP A 25 9.95 -16.39 10.33
C ASP A 25 9.43 -17.01 9.03
N GLU A 26 8.63 -18.09 9.14
CA GLU A 26 8.00 -18.74 7.99
C GLU A 26 7.02 -17.80 7.29
N MET A 27 6.17 -17.09 8.05
CA MET A 27 5.25 -16.09 7.49
C MET A 27 6.01 -14.96 6.77
N VAL A 28 7.10 -14.49 7.36
CA VAL A 28 7.95 -13.44 6.75
C VAL A 28 8.56 -13.94 5.45
N VAL A 29 9.13 -15.14 5.44
CA VAL A 29 9.76 -15.74 4.26
C VAL A 29 8.73 -15.98 3.14
N ASP A 30 7.54 -16.45 3.47
CA ASP A 30 6.50 -16.72 2.48
C ASP A 30 5.97 -15.44 1.84
N LEU A 31 5.73 -14.39 2.64
CA LEU A 31 5.33 -13.10 2.10
C LEU A 31 6.45 -12.48 1.26
N ALA A 32 7.70 -12.49 1.76
CA ALA A 32 8.85 -12.01 1.01
C ALA A 32 9.02 -12.75 -0.32
N ARG A 33 8.83 -14.07 -0.37
CA ARG A 33 8.85 -14.84 -1.63
C ARG A 33 7.75 -14.41 -2.59
N LYS A 34 6.53 -14.16 -2.11
CA LYS A 34 5.43 -13.66 -2.94
C LYS A 34 5.77 -12.30 -3.54
N MET A 35 6.27 -11.36 -2.75
CA MET A 35 6.68 -10.04 -3.20
C MET A 35 7.88 -10.10 -4.16
N ALA A 36 8.86 -10.97 -3.90
CA ALA A 36 10.02 -11.16 -4.78
C ALA A 36 9.63 -11.69 -6.17
N ARG A 37 8.62 -12.57 -6.25
CA ARG A 37 8.06 -13.03 -7.55
C ARG A 37 7.44 -11.89 -8.35
N GLN A 38 6.98 -10.83 -7.68
CA GLN A 38 6.47 -9.61 -8.30
C GLN A 38 7.58 -8.59 -8.59
N GLY A 39 8.85 -8.95 -8.35
CA GLY A 39 10.02 -8.11 -8.63
C GLY A 39 10.47 -7.23 -7.47
N TYR A 40 9.98 -7.46 -6.23
CA TYR A 40 10.50 -6.75 -5.06
C TYR A 40 11.87 -7.29 -4.64
N GLU A 41 12.87 -6.41 -4.64
CA GLU A 41 14.21 -6.74 -4.16
C GLU A 41 14.33 -6.40 -2.67
N PHE A 42 14.68 -7.38 -1.86
CA PHE A 42 14.79 -7.20 -0.41
C PHE A 42 16.18 -6.74 0.03
N THR A 43 16.21 -5.74 0.90
CA THR A 43 17.30 -5.45 1.84
C THR A 43 16.94 -5.96 3.24
N GLU A 44 17.93 -6.00 4.14
CA GLU A 44 17.70 -6.30 5.57
C GLU A 44 16.64 -5.39 6.19
N GLU A 45 16.70 -4.08 5.89
CA GLU A 45 15.69 -3.09 6.32
C GLU A 45 14.28 -3.46 5.85
N THR A 46 14.12 -3.77 4.55
CA THR A 46 12.80 -4.07 3.98
C THR A 46 12.24 -5.43 4.42
N LEU A 47 13.08 -6.38 4.83
CA LEU A 47 12.63 -7.61 5.49
C LEU A 47 12.06 -7.33 6.88
N GLY A 48 12.65 -6.37 7.61
CA GLY A 48 12.09 -5.84 8.85
C GLY A 48 10.68 -5.26 8.65
N LEU A 49 10.45 -4.56 7.53
CA LEU A 49 9.12 -4.03 7.19
C LEU A 49 8.08 -5.13 6.94
N VAL A 50 8.47 -6.26 6.35
CA VAL A 50 7.56 -7.41 6.18
C VAL A 50 7.08 -7.92 7.54
N ARG A 51 7.99 -8.01 8.50
CA ARG A 51 7.64 -8.41 9.88
C ARG A 51 6.73 -7.39 10.54
N ALA A 52 7.03 -6.10 10.39
CA ALA A 52 6.21 -5.02 10.93
C ALA A 52 4.79 -5.03 10.32
N TYR A 53 4.68 -5.21 9.00
CA TYR A 53 3.39 -5.36 8.31
C TYR A 53 2.58 -6.53 8.87
N LEU A 54 3.19 -7.71 9.00
CA LEU A 54 2.52 -8.91 9.52
C LEU A 54 2.08 -8.80 10.98
N SER A 55 2.57 -7.79 11.73
CA SER A 55 2.10 -7.52 13.10
C SER A 55 0.69 -6.90 13.13
N GLY A 56 0.17 -6.46 11.98
CA GLY A 56 -1.16 -5.87 11.83
C GLY A 56 -1.24 -4.37 12.12
N LYS A 57 -0.11 -3.70 12.34
CA LYS A 57 -0.07 -2.23 12.46
C LYS A 57 0.08 -1.56 11.10
N GLY A 58 -0.47 -0.35 10.97
CA GLY A 58 -0.20 0.53 9.84
C GLY A 58 1.30 0.84 9.75
N LEU A 59 1.78 1.11 8.54
CA LEU A 59 3.19 1.42 8.30
C LEU A 59 3.32 2.76 7.62
N MET A 60 4.20 3.61 8.14
CA MET A 60 4.52 4.91 7.59
C MET A 60 5.98 4.89 7.13
N LEU A 61 6.19 4.86 5.80
CA LEU A 61 7.51 4.74 5.21
C LEU A 61 8.03 6.11 4.76
N LYS A 62 9.14 6.55 5.37
CA LYS A 62 9.94 7.68 4.88
C LYS A 62 11.14 7.18 4.10
N GLY A 63 11.54 7.89 3.06
CA GLY A 63 12.82 7.66 2.39
C GLY A 63 12.94 8.50 1.13
N ASP A 64 14.06 8.41 0.45
CA ASP A 64 14.28 9.19 -0.77
C ASP A 64 13.39 8.74 -1.95
N VAL A 65 13.37 9.54 -3.00
CA VAL A 65 12.62 9.25 -4.22
C VAL A 65 13.16 7.98 -4.89
N GLY A 66 12.27 7.02 -5.15
CA GLY A 66 12.60 5.83 -5.93
C GLY A 66 13.21 4.67 -5.14
N VAL A 67 13.31 4.75 -3.81
CA VAL A 67 13.85 3.65 -2.97
C VAL A 67 12.91 2.45 -2.82
N GLY A 68 11.65 2.56 -3.29
CA GLY A 68 10.71 1.43 -3.34
C GLY A 68 9.59 1.46 -2.29
N LYS A 69 9.34 2.59 -1.63
CA LYS A 69 8.30 2.74 -0.59
C LYS A 69 6.90 2.37 -1.08
N SER A 70 6.39 3.04 -2.12
CA SER A 70 5.08 2.74 -2.69
C SER A 70 5.04 1.35 -3.32
N PHE A 71 6.17 0.92 -3.92
CA PHE A 71 6.26 -0.40 -4.53
C PHE A 71 6.12 -1.53 -3.51
N PHE A 72 6.60 -1.35 -2.28
CA PHE A 72 6.41 -2.31 -1.18
C PHE A 72 4.93 -2.63 -0.99
N PHE A 73 4.10 -1.60 -0.80
CA PHE A 73 2.65 -1.77 -0.62
C PHE A 73 1.94 -2.26 -1.87
N TYR A 74 2.37 -1.83 -3.07
CA TYR A 74 1.80 -2.34 -4.31
C TYR A 74 2.04 -3.85 -4.46
N THR A 75 3.18 -4.37 -4.00
CA THR A 75 3.42 -5.82 -4.04
C THR A 75 2.59 -6.62 -3.03
N LEU A 76 2.02 -5.95 -2.03
CA LEU A 76 1.05 -6.51 -1.10
C LEU A 76 -0.39 -6.45 -1.64
N GLY A 77 -0.60 -5.76 -2.77
CA GLY A 77 -1.92 -5.59 -3.37
C GLY A 77 -2.81 -4.57 -2.66
N ILE A 78 -2.21 -3.69 -1.84
CA ILE A 78 -2.94 -2.69 -1.05
C ILE A 78 -3.40 -1.54 -1.97
N PRO A 79 -4.70 -1.19 -2.01
CA PRO A 79 -5.23 -0.03 -2.71
C PRO A 79 -4.54 1.27 -2.27
N ALA A 80 -4.20 2.13 -3.23
CA ALA A 80 -3.45 3.36 -2.96
C ALA A 80 -4.22 4.62 -3.37
N LEU A 81 -4.32 5.56 -2.43
CA LEU A 81 -4.78 6.93 -2.62
C LEU A 81 -3.57 7.86 -2.70
N SER A 82 -3.18 8.25 -3.91
CA SER A 82 -2.10 9.23 -4.11
C SER A 82 -2.56 10.64 -3.73
N MET A 83 -1.83 11.31 -2.84
CA MET A 83 -2.12 12.68 -2.40
C MET A 83 -2.07 13.69 -3.55
N ALA A 84 -1.12 13.52 -4.48
CA ALA A 84 -1.01 14.34 -5.69
C ALA A 84 -2.25 14.22 -6.60
N VAL A 85 -2.79 13.00 -6.75
CA VAL A 85 -4.00 12.76 -7.55
C VAL A 85 -5.24 13.24 -6.80
N ALA A 86 -5.31 12.96 -5.49
CA ALA A 86 -6.43 13.31 -4.64
C ALA A 86 -6.65 14.83 -4.60
N GLN A 87 -5.58 15.65 -4.62
CA GLN A 87 -5.66 17.11 -4.69
C GLN A 87 -6.52 17.64 -5.85
N GLY A 88 -6.56 16.92 -6.98
CA GLY A 88 -7.36 17.29 -8.15
C GLY A 88 -8.82 16.84 -8.10
N LYS A 89 -9.27 16.25 -6.99
CA LYS A 89 -10.62 15.66 -6.81
C LYS A 89 -11.45 16.50 -5.85
N THR A 90 -12.77 16.37 -5.94
CA THR A 90 -13.66 16.99 -4.94
C THR A 90 -13.67 16.16 -3.65
N LEU A 91 -13.98 16.78 -2.52
CA LEU A 91 -14.12 16.04 -1.25
C LEU A 91 -15.11 14.88 -1.39
N ALA A 92 -16.24 15.07 -2.08
CA ALA A 92 -17.22 14.00 -2.30
C ALA A 92 -16.66 12.80 -3.08
N GLN A 93 -15.76 13.02 -4.05
CA GLN A 93 -15.07 11.93 -4.76
C GLN A 93 -14.10 11.18 -3.84
N ILE A 94 -13.42 11.91 -2.96
CA ILE A 94 -12.49 11.34 -1.98
C ILE A 94 -13.27 10.57 -0.92
N THR A 95 -14.38 11.11 -0.41
CA THR A 95 -15.30 10.42 0.50
C THR A 95 -15.74 9.10 -0.12
N LYS A 96 -16.24 9.14 -1.36
CA LYS A 96 -16.68 7.93 -2.03
C LYS A 96 -15.57 6.88 -2.13
N ALA A 97 -14.36 7.29 -2.51
CA ALA A 97 -13.23 6.36 -2.61
C ALA A 97 -12.85 5.75 -1.25
N LEU A 98 -12.90 6.54 -0.17
CA LEU A 98 -12.62 6.05 1.18
C LEU A 98 -13.74 5.14 1.70
N ASP A 99 -15.00 5.47 1.43
CA ASP A 99 -16.15 4.66 1.83
C ASP A 99 -16.18 3.32 1.07
N ASP A 100 -15.84 3.31 -0.23
CA ASP A 100 -15.73 2.10 -1.05
C ASP A 100 -14.61 1.16 -0.54
N HIS A 101 -13.65 1.69 0.25
CA HIS A 101 -12.52 0.97 0.87
C HIS A 101 -12.53 1.05 2.40
N GLN A 102 -13.71 1.25 3.02
CA GLN A 102 -13.85 1.40 4.47
C GLN A 102 -13.30 0.17 5.22
N ASP A 103 -13.60 -1.02 4.71
CA ASP A 103 -13.24 -2.31 5.31
C ASP A 103 -11.93 -2.90 4.74
N ASP A 104 -11.16 -2.11 3.98
CA ASP A 104 -9.89 -2.51 3.38
C ASP A 104 -8.70 -1.85 4.10
N GLU A 105 -7.52 -2.48 3.98
CA GLU A 105 -6.25 -1.78 4.16
C GLU A 105 -6.08 -0.77 3.02
N ILE A 106 -5.57 0.42 3.32
CA ILE A 106 -5.27 1.41 2.28
C ILE A 106 -3.88 2.00 2.46
N LEU A 107 -3.28 2.43 1.36
CA LEU A 107 -2.09 3.27 1.35
C LEU A 107 -2.48 4.71 1.00
N VAL A 108 -2.13 5.67 1.83
CA VAL A 108 -2.10 7.10 1.49
C VAL A 108 -0.68 7.43 0.99
N ASP A 109 -0.55 7.60 -0.32
CA ASP A 109 0.75 7.66 -1.01
C ASP A 109 1.21 9.10 -1.25
N ASP A 110 2.51 9.34 -1.11
CA ASP A 110 3.21 10.59 -1.37
C ASP A 110 2.68 11.79 -0.54
N ILE A 111 2.54 11.63 0.78
CA ILE A 111 2.25 12.75 1.70
C ILE A 111 3.29 13.86 1.51
N GLY A 112 2.81 15.10 1.40
CA GLY A 112 3.63 16.28 1.16
C GLY A 112 3.60 16.75 -0.31
N THR A 113 2.92 16.02 -1.20
CA THR A 113 2.77 16.43 -2.60
C THR A 113 1.51 17.24 -2.87
N GLU A 114 0.54 17.21 -1.97
CA GLU A 114 -0.69 18.00 -2.09
C GLU A 114 -0.42 19.49 -1.88
N GLY A 115 -0.98 20.31 -2.77
CA GLY A 115 -0.93 21.76 -2.71
C GLY A 115 -2.17 22.38 -2.06
N GLY A 116 -1.94 23.12 -0.99
CA GLY A 116 -2.94 23.99 -0.35
C GLY A 116 -4.16 23.26 0.24
N ASP A 117 -5.06 24.06 0.80
CA ASP A 117 -6.25 23.57 1.48
C ASP A 117 -7.47 23.57 0.54
N TYR A 118 -8.41 22.66 0.81
CA TYR A 118 -9.74 22.68 0.20
C TYR A 118 -10.60 23.75 0.84
N LYS A 119 -11.44 24.40 0.05
CA LYS A 119 -12.49 25.27 0.58
C LYS A 119 -13.79 24.51 0.64
N ASP A 120 -14.30 24.27 1.84
CA ASP A 120 -15.61 23.69 2.07
C ASP A 120 -16.48 24.68 2.86
N TYR A 121 -17.54 25.20 2.25
CA TYR A 121 -18.43 26.22 2.82
C TYR A 121 -17.76 27.41 3.54
N GLY A 122 -16.56 27.81 3.08
CA GLY A 122 -15.78 28.91 3.66
C GLY A 122 -14.77 28.49 4.73
N THR A 123 -14.76 27.21 5.12
CA THR A 123 -13.75 26.60 5.99
C THR A 123 -12.62 26.00 5.16
N SER A 124 -11.39 26.23 5.58
CA SER A 124 -10.19 25.62 5.01
C SER A 124 -10.05 24.20 5.56
N VAL A 125 -10.10 23.19 4.68
CA VAL A 125 -9.97 21.78 5.04
C VAL A 125 -8.65 21.25 4.49
N LYS A 126 -7.77 20.80 5.39
CA LYS A 126 -6.54 20.10 5.02
C LYS A 126 -6.89 18.67 4.59
N LEU A 127 -6.41 18.27 3.41
CA LEU A 127 -6.73 16.98 2.83
C LEU A 127 -6.34 15.81 3.74
N LEU A 128 -5.13 15.86 4.30
CA LEU A 128 -4.63 14.80 5.15
C LEU A 128 -5.48 14.65 6.42
N ASP A 129 -5.82 15.77 7.07
CA ASP A 129 -6.69 15.75 8.26
C ASP A 129 -8.06 15.13 7.96
N TYR A 130 -8.61 15.47 6.79
CA TYR A 130 -9.89 14.92 6.33
C TYR A 130 -9.82 13.40 6.12
N ILE A 131 -8.76 12.91 5.47
CA ILE A 131 -8.55 11.46 5.24
C ILE A 131 -8.39 10.73 6.59
N LEU A 132 -7.59 11.28 7.51
CA LEU A 132 -7.38 10.70 8.83
C LEU A 132 -8.68 10.65 9.64
N GLU A 133 -9.50 11.69 9.58
CA GLU A 133 -10.81 11.70 10.24
C GLU A 133 -11.74 10.62 9.67
N LYS A 134 -11.77 10.46 8.36
CA LYS A 134 -12.59 9.42 7.70
C LYS A 134 -12.13 7.99 8.00
N ARG A 135 -10.83 7.80 8.22
CA ARG A 135 -10.25 6.49 8.54
C ARG A 135 -10.20 6.19 10.04
N ALA A 136 -10.56 7.13 10.91
CA ALA A 136 -10.47 6.95 12.36
C ALA A 136 -11.24 5.74 12.89
N ASP A 137 -12.39 5.44 12.29
CA ASP A 137 -13.24 4.30 12.66
C ASP A 137 -13.05 3.08 11.74
N SER A 138 -12.01 3.08 10.89
CA SER A 138 -11.71 1.93 10.03
C SER A 138 -11.25 0.72 10.86
N PRO A 139 -11.75 -0.49 10.59
CA PRO A 139 -11.29 -1.70 11.26
C PRO A 139 -9.90 -2.14 10.80
N LEU A 140 -9.46 -1.74 9.59
CA LEU A 140 -8.17 -2.13 9.01
C LEU A 140 -7.16 -0.98 8.95
N PRO A 141 -5.85 -1.31 8.97
CA PRO A 141 -4.77 -0.33 8.95
C PRO A 141 -4.81 0.67 7.78
N THR A 142 -4.23 1.84 8.04
CA THR A 142 -3.90 2.84 7.01
C THR A 142 -2.39 2.99 6.97
N HIS A 143 -1.81 2.80 5.79
CA HIS A 143 -0.39 2.94 5.53
C HIS A 143 -0.09 4.29 4.88
N PHE A 144 1.16 4.72 4.99
CA PHE A 144 1.59 6.03 4.49
C PHE A 144 2.96 5.93 3.82
N THR A 145 3.18 6.75 2.80
CA THR A 145 4.52 7.04 2.29
C THR A 145 4.76 8.54 2.28
N LEU A 146 5.99 8.95 2.60
CA LEU A 146 6.39 10.35 2.58
C LEU A 146 7.87 10.51 2.22
N ASN A 147 8.22 11.70 1.76
CA ASN A 147 9.62 12.12 1.56
C ASN A 147 10.06 13.19 2.57
N LEU A 148 9.20 13.56 3.53
CA LEU A 148 9.46 14.63 4.50
C LEU A 148 10.21 14.09 5.74
N THR A 149 11.08 14.89 6.34
CA THR A 149 11.60 14.58 7.69
C THR A 149 10.51 14.79 8.75
N PRO A 150 10.66 14.24 9.97
CA PRO A 150 9.73 14.52 11.07
C PRO A 150 9.55 16.02 11.34
N GLU A 151 10.63 16.82 11.24
CA GLU A 151 10.60 18.26 11.43
C GLU A 151 9.81 18.96 10.30
N GLU A 152 10.00 18.54 9.06
CA GLU A 152 9.26 19.08 7.90
C GLU A 152 7.77 18.70 7.96
N LEU A 153 7.47 17.46 8.39
CA LEU A 153 6.11 16.98 8.60
C LEU A 153 5.42 17.81 9.69
N LEU A 154 6.11 18.06 10.81
CA LEU A 154 5.62 18.88 11.90
C LEU A 154 5.40 20.34 11.47
N ALA A 155 6.37 20.92 10.75
CA ALA A 155 6.28 22.28 10.25
C ALA A 155 5.11 22.46 9.26
N ARG A 156 4.82 21.44 8.46
CA ARG A 156 3.78 21.50 7.43
C ARG A 156 2.38 21.26 7.97
N TYR A 157 2.20 20.22 8.79
CA TYR A 157 0.87 19.79 9.23
C TYR A 157 0.52 20.24 10.64
N GLY A 158 1.52 20.46 11.49
CA GLY A 158 1.37 20.79 12.90
C GLY A 158 1.28 19.54 13.80
N GLU A 159 1.48 19.75 15.10
CA GLU A 159 1.54 18.68 16.12
C GLU A 159 0.34 17.75 16.09
N ARG A 160 -0.87 18.30 15.97
CA ARG A 160 -2.12 17.51 16.02
C ARG A 160 -2.22 16.48 14.89
N THR A 161 -1.82 16.85 13.68
CA THR A 161 -1.89 15.93 12.53
C THR A 161 -0.81 14.86 12.62
N VAL A 162 0.39 15.24 13.07
CA VAL A 162 1.50 14.30 13.29
C VAL A 162 1.17 13.29 14.38
N ASP A 163 0.62 13.74 15.50
CA ASP A 163 0.18 12.88 16.60
C ASP A 163 -0.84 11.84 16.12
N ARG A 164 -1.82 12.26 15.32
CA ARG A 164 -2.77 11.35 14.66
C ARG A 164 -2.05 10.34 13.77
N LEU A 165 -1.17 10.77 12.88
CA LEU A 165 -0.42 9.87 11.99
C LEU A 165 0.32 8.78 12.78
N THR A 166 0.97 9.15 13.88
CA THR A 166 1.67 8.18 14.75
C THR A 166 0.73 7.21 15.46
N GLY A 167 -0.55 7.57 15.62
CA GLY A 167 -1.58 6.65 16.11
C GLY A 167 -2.04 5.63 15.05
N PHE A 168 -2.01 6.00 13.76
CA PHE A 168 -2.42 5.10 12.67
C PHE A 168 -1.32 4.13 12.25
N ALA A 169 -0.05 4.53 12.32
CA ALA A 169 1.04 3.77 11.72
C ALA A 169 2.39 3.90 12.43
N GLU A 170 3.15 2.82 12.42
CA GLU A 170 4.54 2.78 12.88
C GLU A 170 5.46 3.42 11.83
N TYR A 171 6.36 4.28 12.29
CA TYR A 171 7.29 5.01 11.42
C TYR A 171 8.54 4.17 11.12
N HIS A 172 8.87 4.06 9.84
CA HIS A 172 10.09 3.40 9.37
C HIS A 172 10.80 4.24 8.31
N GLU A 173 12.13 4.31 8.39
CA GLU A 173 12.96 4.86 7.34
C GLU A 173 13.45 3.77 6.40
N VAL A 174 13.40 4.05 5.10
CA VAL A 174 13.85 3.16 4.03
C VAL A 174 14.97 3.86 3.28
N HIS A 175 16.15 3.27 3.30
CA HIS A 175 17.32 3.81 2.62
C HIS A 175 17.68 2.97 1.39
N GLY A 176 18.35 3.61 0.44
CA GLY A 176 18.86 2.92 -0.74
C GLY A 176 19.03 3.82 -1.95
N LYS A 177 19.57 3.23 -3.01
CA LYS A 177 19.64 3.89 -4.31
C LYS A 177 18.25 3.89 -4.95
N SER A 178 17.96 4.92 -5.74
CA SER A 178 16.77 4.91 -6.60
C SER A 178 16.80 3.67 -7.49
N ARG A 179 15.73 2.88 -7.41
CA ARG A 179 15.49 1.69 -8.23
C ARG A 179 14.63 2.01 -9.45
N ARG A 180 14.37 3.30 -9.70
CA ARG A 180 13.67 3.76 -10.90
C ARG A 180 14.64 3.62 -12.08
N ASP A 181 14.40 2.63 -12.92
CA ASP A 181 14.98 2.58 -14.25
C ASP A 181 14.22 3.57 -15.17
N PRO A 182 14.87 4.59 -15.76
CA PRO A 182 14.21 5.57 -16.62
C PRO A 182 13.55 4.95 -17.86
N MET A 183 14.00 3.78 -18.35
CA MET A 183 13.33 3.04 -19.42
C MET A 183 12.03 2.37 -18.94
N ASN A 184 11.93 2.01 -17.65
CA ASN A 184 10.74 1.42 -17.05
C ASN A 184 9.72 2.46 -16.54
N ALA A 185 10.12 3.72 -16.32
CA ALA A 185 9.21 4.79 -15.89
C ALA A 185 8.14 5.14 -16.95
N ARG A 186 8.53 5.25 -18.23
CA ARG A 186 7.58 5.42 -19.36
C ARG A 186 6.63 4.23 -19.52
N ARG A 187 7.11 3.02 -19.21
CA ARG A 187 6.28 1.81 -19.14
C ARG A 187 5.26 1.86 -18.00
N LYS A 188 5.61 2.50 -16.87
CA LYS A 188 4.71 2.67 -15.71
C LYS A 188 3.65 3.75 -15.90
N GLU A 189 3.93 4.85 -16.61
CA GLU A 189 2.90 5.82 -17.00
C GLU A 189 1.88 5.22 -17.96
N ALA A 190 2.33 4.41 -18.92
CA ALA A 190 1.45 3.61 -19.76
C ALA A 190 0.66 2.57 -18.95
N TRP A 191 1.27 1.96 -17.92
CA TRP A 191 0.60 1.03 -16.99
C TRP A 191 -0.54 1.68 -16.20
N PHE A 192 -0.34 2.87 -15.64
CA PHE A 192 -1.42 3.62 -14.98
C PHE A 192 -2.51 4.03 -15.98
N ALA A 193 -2.14 4.48 -17.18
CA ALA A 193 -3.09 4.81 -18.23
C ALA A 193 -3.93 3.58 -18.67
N ASP A 194 -3.32 2.40 -18.78
CA ASP A 194 -4.00 1.14 -19.14
C ASP A 194 -4.87 0.59 -18.00
N PHE A 195 -4.48 0.78 -16.73
CA PHE A 195 -5.30 0.47 -15.54
C PHE A 195 -6.58 1.33 -15.52
N PHE A 196 -6.47 2.62 -15.81
CA PHE A 196 -7.63 3.52 -15.92
C PHE A 196 -8.41 3.34 -17.24
N ALA A 197 -7.84 2.69 -18.26
CA ALA A 197 -8.48 2.45 -19.57
C ALA A 197 -9.09 1.04 -19.73
N GLY A 198 -8.89 0.13 -18.78
CA GLY A 198 -9.48 -1.22 -18.79
C GLY A 198 -8.81 -2.22 -19.74
N ASN A 199 -7.60 -1.93 -20.23
CA ASN A 199 -6.84 -2.82 -21.10
C ASN A 199 -6.00 -3.80 -20.28
N LEU A 200 -6.46 -5.04 -20.12
CA LEU A 200 -5.64 -6.12 -19.58
C LEU A 200 -4.68 -6.64 -20.68
N TRP A 201 -3.35 -6.48 -20.53
CA TRP A 201 -2.34 -7.54 -20.71
C TRP A 201 -0.85 -7.10 -20.57
N TYR A 202 -0.22 -7.55 -19.47
CA TYR A 202 1.09 -8.26 -19.50
C TYR A 202 1.12 -9.43 -18.48
N ALA A 203 -0.05 -9.86 -17.99
CA ALA A 203 -0.18 -10.80 -16.87
C ALA A 203 -0.10 -12.29 -17.27
N CYS A 204 0.07 -12.65 -18.55
CA CYS A 204 0.07 -14.07 -18.91
C CYS A 204 1.30 -14.84 -18.41
N ALA A 205 2.43 -14.16 -18.15
CA ALA A 205 3.67 -14.82 -17.71
C ALA A 205 4.13 -14.49 -16.28
N GLN A 206 3.65 -13.40 -15.65
CA GLN A 206 3.97 -13.14 -14.23
C GLN A 206 2.80 -13.39 -13.27
N CYS A 207 1.54 -13.35 -13.73
CA CYS A 207 0.32 -13.46 -12.89
C CYS A 207 -0.89 -14.13 -13.60
N CYS A 208 -0.73 -15.22 -14.37
CA CYS A 208 -1.91 -15.89 -14.96
C CYS A 208 -2.78 -16.53 -13.85
N SER A 209 -3.88 -15.88 -13.45
CA SER A 209 -4.86 -16.39 -12.46
C SER A 209 -5.75 -17.53 -12.96
N PHE A 210 -5.61 -17.93 -14.22
CA PHE A 210 -6.40 -19.00 -14.86
C PHE A 210 -5.58 -20.26 -15.14
N TYR A 211 -4.33 -20.21 -14.70
CA TYR A 211 -3.39 -21.30 -14.65
C TYR A 211 -3.59 -21.99 -13.30
N ASP A 212 -3.94 -23.28 -13.34
CA ASP A 212 -3.96 -24.11 -12.15
C ASP A 212 -2.53 -24.28 -11.64
N CYS A 213 -2.26 -23.83 -10.41
CA CYS A 213 -0.94 -23.88 -9.80
C CYS A 213 -0.50 -25.33 -9.46
N ASP A 214 -1.45 -26.21 -9.13
CA ASP A 214 -1.20 -27.59 -8.70
C ASP A 214 -1.17 -28.55 -9.90
N GLU A 215 -2.01 -28.31 -10.91
CA GLU A 215 -2.09 -29.12 -12.15
C GLU A 215 -1.27 -28.55 -13.33
N ARG A 216 -0.60 -27.40 -13.14
CA ARG A 216 0.27 -26.69 -14.12
C ARG A 216 -0.34 -26.53 -15.53
N LYS A 217 -1.57 -26.02 -15.66
CA LYS A 217 -2.27 -25.89 -16.96
C LYS A 217 -3.25 -24.71 -17.02
N CYS A 218 -3.61 -24.25 -18.22
CA CYS A 218 -4.71 -23.28 -18.38
C CYS A 218 -6.08 -23.96 -18.18
N VAL A 219 -6.88 -23.49 -17.22
CA VAL A 219 -8.13 -24.11 -16.72
C VAL A 219 -9.30 -24.02 -17.73
N LYS A 220 -9.22 -23.14 -18.75
CA LYS A 220 -10.38 -22.85 -19.64
C LYS A 220 -10.43 -23.58 -21.00
N ARG A 221 -9.59 -24.60 -21.25
CA ARG A 221 -9.73 -25.61 -22.34
C ARG A 221 -10.46 -25.15 -23.63
N LYS A 222 -10.04 -24.04 -24.24
CA LYS A 222 -10.33 -23.76 -25.65
C LYS A 222 -9.03 -23.87 -26.40
N GLU A 223 -8.99 -24.74 -27.41
CA GLU A 223 -7.87 -24.86 -28.32
C GLU A 223 -7.59 -23.49 -28.94
N HIS A 224 -6.41 -22.94 -28.67
CA HIS A 224 -5.92 -21.77 -29.38
C HIS A 224 -4.46 -22.04 -29.74
N GLU A 225 -4.16 -21.87 -31.02
CA GLU A 225 -2.83 -22.06 -31.59
C GLU A 225 -1.84 -21.06 -30.98
N PRO A 226 -0.61 -21.49 -30.64
CA PRO A 226 0.38 -20.60 -30.06
C PRO A 226 0.74 -19.48 -31.04
N ARG A 227 0.80 -18.24 -30.54
CA ARG A 227 1.32 -17.12 -31.33
C ARG A 227 2.82 -17.27 -31.50
N THR A 228 3.26 -17.17 -32.75
CA THR A 228 4.66 -17.25 -33.14
C THR A 228 5.26 -15.87 -33.36
N ASN A 229 6.57 -15.74 -33.19
CA ASN A 229 7.33 -14.56 -33.57
C ASN A 229 7.31 -14.41 -35.11
N GLY A 230 7.88 -13.31 -35.62
CA GLY A 230 7.96 -13.04 -37.07
C GLY A 230 8.72 -14.10 -37.90
N ASN A 231 9.33 -15.10 -37.24
CA ASN A 231 10.00 -16.24 -37.85
C ASN A 231 9.23 -17.57 -37.68
N GLY A 232 8.03 -17.56 -37.10
CA GLY A 232 7.22 -18.77 -36.93
C GLY A 232 7.54 -19.60 -35.68
N GLU A 233 8.35 -19.10 -34.75
CA GLU A 233 8.65 -19.80 -33.49
C GLU A 233 7.72 -19.34 -32.35
N PRO A 234 7.24 -20.22 -31.46
CA PRO A 234 6.37 -19.84 -30.37
C PRO A 234 6.98 -18.75 -29.47
N ILE A 235 6.21 -17.69 -29.18
CA ILE A 235 6.67 -16.58 -28.33
C ILE A 235 6.76 -17.00 -26.85
N CYS A 236 6.04 -18.06 -26.47
CA CYS A 236 6.12 -18.66 -25.15
C CYS A 236 7.23 -19.72 -25.14
N PRO A 237 8.22 -19.67 -24.23
CA PRO A 237 9.33 -20.62 -24.19
C PRO A 237 8.92 -22.04 -23.76
N TYR A 238 7.63 -22.29 -23.51
CA TYR A 238 7.06 -23.57 -23.09
C TYR A 238 6.11 -24.18 -24.14
N PHE A 239 6.15 -23.68 -25.37
CA PHE A 239 5.58 -24.31 -26.56
C PHE A 239 6.69 -24.87 -27.45
#